data_AF-A0A7L3IWA0-F1
#
_entry.id   AF-A0A7L3IWA0-F1
#
_cell.length_a   1.000
_cell.length_b   1.000
_cell.length_c   1.000
_cell.angle_alpha   90.00
_cell.angle_beta   90.00
_cell.angle_gamma   90.00
#
_symmetry.space_group_name_H-M   'P 1'
#
loop_
_entity.id
_entity.type
_entity.pdbx_description
1 polymer ?
#
loop_
_entity_poly.entity_id
_entity_poly.type
_entity_poly.pdbx_seq_one_letter_code
_entity_poly.pdbx_strand_id
1 'polypeptide(L)'
;MGDPFGRWSSSPARGDYDDGSPLRPSNSFARPTGKSIYSQRKDYGQTLLKPESDFQHHVEHLLTVRLERDLRSAEDCLGRLKALEEQGRIWGQDVILQVKDQELVLSDVESK
;
A
#
# COMPACT_ATOMS: atom_id res chain seq x y z
N MET A 1 53.38 -7.30 2.85
CA MET A 1 52.11 -7.47 2.10
C MET A 1 51.72 -8.92 2.26
N GLY A 2 50.65 -9.19 3.01
CA GLY A 2 50.18 -10.54 3.31
C GLY A 2 48.87 -10.82 2.59
N ASP A 3 48.77 -11.99 1.98
CA ASP A 3 47.61 -12.42 1.20
C ASP A 3 46.42 -12.74 2.13
N PRO A 4 45.26 -12.08 1.97
CA PRO A 4 44.12 -12.24 2.88
C PRO A 4 43.25 -13.49 2.59
N PHE A 5 43.67 -14.37 1.67
CA PHE A 5 42.89 -15.53 1.22
C PHE A 5 43.60 -16.88 1.43
N GLY A 6 44.47 -16.96 2.45
CA GLY A 6 45.11 -18.20 2.84
C GLY A 6 44.19 -19.11 3.68
N ARG A 7 44.05 -20.37 3.23
CA ARG A 7 43.80 -21.57 4.05
C ARG A 7 42.34 -21.97 4.30
N TRP A 8 41.71 -22.57 3.31
CA TRP A 8 40.73 -23.65 3.55
C TRP A 8 41.33 -24.97 3.05
N SER A 9 42.37 -25.42 3.73
CA SER A 9 42.89 -26.78 3.55
C SER A 9 42.84 -27.44 4.91
N SER A 10 41.78 -28.23 5.13
CA SER A 10 41.68 -29.32 6.08
C SER A 10 40.41 -30.12 5.78
N SER A 11 40.52 -31.14 4.93
CA SER A 11 39.63 -32.30 4.99
C SER A 11 40.18 -33.26 6.05
N PRO A 12 39.41 -33.72 7.04
CA PRO A 12 39.74 -34.92 7.76
C PRO A 12 38.96 -36.11 7.22
N ALA A 13 39.74 -37.13 6.87
CA ALA A 13 39.53 -38.56 7.02
C ALA A 13 38.12 -39.16 6.83
N ARG A 14 38.04 -39.97 5.77
CA ARG A 14 37.21 -41.16 5.57
C ARG A 14 37.00 -41.93 6.89
N GLY A 15 35.78 -41.91 7.42
CA GLY A 15 35.29 -42.84 8.44
C GLY A 15 34.19 -43.69 7.81
N ASP A 16 34.49 -44.97 7.64
CA ASP A 16 33.60 -45.99 7.12
C ASP A 16 32.80 -46.57 8.30
N TYR A 17 31.53 -46.20 8.40
CA TYR A 17 30.51 -46.93 9.16
C TYR A 17 29.17 -46.77 8.45
N ASP A 18 28.80 -47.82 7.73
CA ASP A 18 27.44 -48.11 7.29
C ASP A 18 26.55 -48.33 8.52
N ASP A 19 25.62 -47.41 8.79
CA ASP A 19 24.46 -47.64 9.65
C ASP A 19 23.23 -47.10 8.94
N GLY A 20 22.43 -48.03 8.43
CA GLY A 20 21.21 -47.77 7.70
C GLY A 20 20.15 -47.13 8.58
N SER A 21 19.95 -45.82 8.42
CA SER A 21 18.66 -45.19 8.64
C SER A 21 18.63 -43.81 7.98
N PRO A 22 17.68 -43.51 7.08
CA PRO A 22 17.49 -42.14 6.62
C PRO A 22 16.87 -41.37 7.78
N LEU A 23 17.70 -40.77 8.62
CA LEU A 23 17.29 -39.75 9.57
C LEU A 23 16.72 -38.59 8.74
N ARG A 24 15.41 -38.66 8.53
CA ARG A 24 14.61 -37.55 8.04
C ARG A 24 14.95 -36.35 8.92
N PRO A 25 15.47 -35.24 8.38
CA PRO A 25 15.42 -34.00 9.11
C PRO A 25 13.94 -33.75 9.38
N SER A 26 13.53 -33.84 10.64
CA SER A 26 12.22 -33.40 11.12
C SER A 26 12.22 -31.89 10.98
N ASN A 27 12.09 -31.41 9.75
CA ASN A 27 12.35 -30.02 9.45
C ASN A 27 11.04 -29.25 9.58
N SER A 28 10.66 -29.05 10.84
CA SER A 28 10.08 -27.78 11.26
C SER A 28 10.94 -26.67 10.65
N PHE A 29 10.37 -25.97 9.67
CA PHE A 29 10.97 -24.87 8.89
C PHE A 29 12.07 -25.25 7.88
N ALA A 30 11.67 -25.76 6.71
CA ALA A 30 12.52 -25.85 5.50
C ALA A 30 13.27 -24.53 5.26
N ARG A 31 14.60 -24.62 5.07
CA ARG A 31 15.42 -23.44 4.73
C ARG A 31 14.87 -22.85 3.43
N PRO A 32 14.46 -21.57 3.41
CA PRO A 32 13.87 -20.98 2.22
C PRO A 32 14.87 -20.98 1.06
N THR A 33 14.37 -21.22 -0.14
CA THR A 33 15.18 -21.22 -1.36
C THR A 33 15.62 -19.81 -1.71
N GLY A 34 16.73 -19.66 -2.43
CA GLY A 34 17.14 -18.35 -2.95
C GLY A 34 16.06 -17.66 -3.78
N LYS A 35 15.30 -18.45 -4.57
CA LYS A 35 14.16 -17.97 -5.35
C LYS A 35 13.01 -17.45 -4.48
N SER A 36 12.66 -18.14 -3.40
CA SER A 36 11.60 -17.69 -2.49
C SER A 36 12.00 -16.44 -1.72
N ILE A 37 13.27 -16.34 -1.31
CA ILE A 37 13.81 -15.13 -0.67
C ILE A 37 13.76 -13.94 -1.64
N TYR A 38 14.16 -14.14 -2.90
CA TYR A 38 14.11 -13.11 -3.93
C TYR A 38 12.67 -12.65 -4.22
N SER A 39 11.73 -13.58 -4.41
CA SER A 39 10.31 -13.25 -4.63
C SER A 39 9.76 -12.47 -3.45
N GLN A 40 9.94 -12.97 -2.22
CA GLN A 40 9.45 -12.30 -1.02
C GLN A 40 10.00 -10.87 -0.88
N ARG A 41 11.28 -10.65 -1.18
CA ARG A 41 11.89 -9.32 -1.14
C ARG A 41 11.37 -8.41 -2.24
N LYS A 42 11.16 -8.94 -3.45
CA LYS A 42 10.58 -8.19 -4.57
C LYS A 42 9.15 -7.76 -4.25
N ASP A 43 8.34 -8.68 -3.73
CA ASP A 43 6.94 -8.45 -3.37
C ASP A 43 6.85 -7.46 -2.21
N TYR A 44 7.71 -7.61 -1.18
CA TYR A 44 7.81 -6.67 -0.06
C TYR A 44 8.18 -5.25 -0.52
N GLY A 45 9.17 -5.13 -1.43
CA GLY A 45 9.55 -3.85 -2.00
C GLY A 45 8.41 -3.19 -2.79
N GLN A 46 7.64 -3.97 -3.55
CA GLN A 46 6.46 -3.47 -4.25
C GLN A 46 5.36 -2.99 -3.29
N THR A 47 5.13 -3.69 -2.18
CA THR A 47 4.15 -3.29 -1.17
C THR A 47 4.57 -2.03 -0.42
N LEU A 48 5.85 -1.87 -0.09
CA LEU A 48 6.36 -0.64 0.55
C LEU A 48 6.32 0.59 -0.36
N LEU A 49 6.46 0.39 -1.67
CA LEU A 49 6.34 1.44 -2.68
C LEU A 49 4.87 1.69 -3.07
N LYS A 50 3.96 0.79 -2.67
CA LYS A 50 2.53 1.00 -2.85
C LYS A 50 2.13 2.15 -1.91
N PRO A 51 1.56 3.25 -2.43
CA PRO A 51 1.14 4.35 -1.57
C PRO A 51 0.21 3.82 -0.49
N GLU A 52 0.61 3.94 0.77
CA GLU A 52 -0.25 3.72 1.95
C GLU A 52 -1.28 4.85 2.02
N SER A 53 -2.23 4.87 1.09
CA SER A 53 -3.47 5.62 1.20
C SER A 53 -4.36 5.31 0.00
N ASP A 54 -5.10 4.21 0.02
CA ASP A 54 -6.36 4.18 -0.72
C ASP A 54 -7.33 5.10 0.04
N PHE A 55 -7.07 6.41 0.02
CA PHE A 55 -8.00 7.41 0.50
C PHE A 55 -9.19 7.33 -0.45
N GLN A 56 -10.25 6.65 -0.03
CA GLN A 56 -11.47 6.45 -0.80
C GLN A 56 -12.65 6.45 0.18
N HIS A 57 -13.54 7.43 0.04
CA HIS A 57 -14.69 7.60 0.92
C HIS A 57 -15.95 7.93 0.13
N HIS A 58 -17.09 7.40 0.58
CA HIS A 58 -18.40 7.84 0.12
C HIS A 58 -18.72 9.18 0.78
N VAL A 59 -19.10 10.17 -0.03
CA VAL A 59 -19.46 11.51 0.42
C VAL A 59 -20.64 12.01 -0.40
N GLU A 60 -21.39 12.96 0.16
CA GLU A 60 -22.42 13.69 -0.59
C GLU A 60 -21.83 15.01 -1.11
N HIS A 61 -21.84 15.19 -2.43
CA HIS A 61 -21.57 16.48 -3.04
C HIS A 61 -22.85 17.34 -2.98
N LEU A 62 -22.75 18.53 -2.36
CA LEU A 62 -23.89 19.43 -2.14
C LEU A 62 -23.86 20.65 -3.07
N LEU A 63 -22.67 21.21 -3.30
CA LEU A 63 -22.54 22.48 -4.01
C LEU A 63 -21.14 22.66 -4.58
N THR A 64 -21.07 23.15 -5.82
CA THR A 64 -19.86 23.77 -6.39
C THR A 64 -20.18 25.22 -6.68
N VAL A 65 -19.43 26.14 -6.08
CA VAL A 65 -19.66 27.58 -6.23
C VAL A 65 -18.39 28.27 -6.70
N ARG A 66 -18.55 29.24 -7.60
CA ARG A 66 -17.46 30.12 -8.01
C ARG A 66 -17.22 31.15 -6.91
N LEU A 67 -15.96 31.28 -6.49
CA LEU A 67 -15.57 32.32 -5.54
C LEU A 67 -15.56 33.68 -6.25
N GLU A 68 -16.35 34.61 -5.74
CA GLU A 68 -16.48 35.99 -6.23
C GLU A 68 -16.09 36.98 -5.12
N ARG A 69 -16.18 38.29 -5.38
CA ARG A 69 -15.70 39.31 -4.43
C ARG A 69 -16.33 39.20 -3.03
N ASP A 70 -17.54 38.66 -2.95
CA ASP A 70 -18.35 38.54 -1.74
C ASP A 70 -18.27 37.14 -1.08
N LEU A 71 -17.55 36.19 -1.69
CA LEU A 71 -17.33 34.84 -1.16
C LEU A 71 -15.83 34.58 -1.08
N ARG A 72 -15.22 34.94 0.05
CA ARG A 72 -13.75 34.86 0.24
C ARG A 72 -13.33 33.77 1.21
N SER A 73 -14.23 33.34 2.09
CA SER A 73 -13.97 32.33 3.10
C SER A 73 -14.88 31.11 2.94
N ALA A 74 -14.50 30.02 3.61
CA ALA A 74 -15.36 28.85 3.74
C ALA A 74 -16.66 29.18 4.48
N GLU A 75 -16.62 30.12 5.43
CA GLU A 75 -17.78 30.56 6.21
C GLU A 75 -18.81 31.27 5.33
N ASP A 76 -18.37 32.12 4.39
CA ASP A 76 -19.28 32.79 3.44
C ASP A 76 -19.98 31.75 2.54
N CYS A 77 -19.24 30.73 2.10
CA CYS A 77 -19.78 29.64 1.30
C CYS A 77 -20.80 28.81 2.09
N LEU A 78 -20.55 28.57 3.38
CA LEU A 78 -21.47 27.91 4.30
C LEU A 78 -22.75 28.73 4.52
N GLY A 79 -22.63 30.05 4.66
CA GLY A 79 -23.79 30.94 4.74
C GLY A 79 -24.68 30.85 3.51
N ARG A 80 -24.07 30.85 2.31
CA ARG A 80 -24.80 30.66 1.05
C ARG A 80 -25.43 29.26 0.95
N LEU A 81 -24.72 28.22 1.37
CA LEU A 81 -25.25 26.85 1.39
C LEU A 81 -26.51 26.76 2.26
N LYS A 82 -26.48 27.32 3.48
CA LYS A 82 -27.63 27.37 4.39
C LYS A 82 -28.81 28.13 3.79
N ALA A 83 -28.56 29.28 3.18
CA ALA A 83 -29.63 30.05 2.53
C ALA A 83 -30.30 29.28 1.37
N LEU A 84 -29.54 28.46 0.63
CA LEU A 84 -30.09 27.59 -0.41
C LEU A 84 -30.84 26.38 0.18
N GLU A 85 -30.36 25.84 1.29
CA GLU A 85 -31.02 24.76 2.04
C GLU A 85 -32.39 25.21 2.57
N GLU A 86 -32.47 26.42 3.16
CA GLU A 86 -33.74 27.01 3.61
C GLU A 86 -34.75 27.22 2.47
N GLN A 87 -34.27 27.44 1.24
CA GLN A 87 -35.09 27.53 0.04
C GLN A 87 -35.48 26.16 -0.54
N GLY A 88 -34.98 25.06 0.02
CA GLY A 88 -35.18 23.71 -0.50
C GLY A 88 -34.47 23.45 -1.84
N ARG A 89 -33.37 24.16 -2.11
CA ARG A 89 -32.65 24.12 -3.40
C ARG A 89 -31.35 23.32 -3.35
N ILE A 90 -31.15 22.53 -2.30
CA ILE A 90 -29.98 21.68 -2.12
C ILE A 90 -30.42 20.23 -2.17
N TRP A 91 -29.64 19.41 -2.87
CA TRP A 91 -29.76 17.96 -2.91
C TRP A 91 -28.36 17.37 -2.88
N GLY A 92 -28.19 16.26 -2.15
CA GLY A 92 -26.94 15.52 -2.12
C GLY A 92 -26.81 14.61 -3.32
N GLN A 93 -25.63 14.61 -3.94
CA GLN A 93 -25.21 13.61 -4.92
C GLN A 93 -24.20 12.66 -4.25
N ASP A 94 -24.53 11.37 -4.16
CA ASP A 94 -23.59 10.36 -3.64
C ASP A 94 -22.43 10.16 -4.63
N VAL A 95 -21.21 10.36 -4.13
CA VAL A 95 -19.98 10.27 -4.93
C VAL A 95 -18.86 9.63 -4.13
N ILE A 96 -17.91 9.03 -4.83
CA ILE A 96 -16.67 8.51 -4.27
C ILE A 96 -15.60 9.59 -4.36
N LEU A 97 -15.11 10.03 -3.21
CA LEU A 97 -13.97 10.91 -3.07
C LEU A 97 -12.70 10.08 -2.87
N GLN A 98 -11.73 10.20 -3.77
CA GLN A 98 -10.48 9.47 -3.67
C GLN A 98 -9.24 10.32 -3.99
N VAL A 99 -8.08 9.93 -3.46
CA VAL A 99 -6.78 10.47 -3.88
C VAL A 99 -6.11 9.46 -4.80
N LYS A 100 -5.90 9.84 -6.06
CA LYS A 100 -5.26 9.01 -7.08
C LYS A 100 -4.16 9.82 -7.75
N ASP A 101 -2.95 9.28 -7.82
CA ASP A 101 -1.81 9.94 -8.48
C ASP A 101 -1.54 11.38 -7.99
N GLN A 102 -1.74 11.62 -6.68
CA GLN A 102 -1.65 12.95 -6.02
C GLN A 102 -2.74 13.95 -6.42
N GLU A 103 -3.79 13.50 -7.10
CA GLU A 103 -4.97 14.29 -7.43
C GLU A 103 -6.19 13.85 -6.61
N LEU A 104 -7.05 14.81 -6.28
CA LEU A 104 -8.33 14.57 -5.64
C LEU A 104 -9.38 14.34 -6.72
N VAL A 105 -9.93 13.12 -6.77
CA VAL A 105 -10.87 12.68 -7.80
C VAL A 105 -12.24 12.43 -7.15
N LEU A 106 -13.27 13.04 -7.73
CA LEU A 106 -14.66 12.72 -7.46
C LEU A 106 -15.17 11.81 -8.57
N SER A 107 -15.61 10.60 -8.23
CA SER A 107 -16.14 9.61 -9.16
C SER A 107 -17.58 9.28 -8.81
N ASP A 108 -18.42 9.07 -9.82
CA ASP A 108 -19.78 8.63 -9.60
C ASP A 108 -19.80 7.16 -9.12
N VAL A 109 -20.68 6.84 -8.16
CA VAL A 109 -20.76 5.51 -7.54
C VAL A 109 -21.17 4.42 -8.53
N GLU A 110 -21.98 4.76 -9.54
CA GLU A 110 -22.49 3.84 -10.56
C GLU A 110 -21.50 3.64 -11.72
N SER A 111 -20.51 4.52 -11.84
CA SER A 111 -19.56 4.54 -12.98
C SER A 111 -18.37 3.59 -12.85
N LYS A 112 -18.39 2.63 -11.92
CA LYS A 112 -17.34 1.59 -11.75
C LYS A 112 -17.52 0.38 -12.65
#